data_AF-A0A926MT09-F1
#
_entry.id   AF-A0A926MT09-F1
#
_cell.length_a   1.000
_cell.length_b   1.000
_cell.length_c   1.000
_cell.angle_alpha   90.00
_cell.angle_beta   90.00
_cell.angle_gamma   90.00
#
_symmetry.space_group_name_H-M   'P 1'
#
loop_
_entity.id
_entity.type
_entity.pdbx_description
1 polymer ?
#
loop_
_entity_poly.entity_id
_entity_poly.type
_entity_poly.pdbx_seq_one_letter_code
_entity_poly.pdbx_strand_id
1 'polypeptide(L)' 'MDKILMAIAIVYGISVAVFTLYYNWLFAKTNGFIAWLFFGEIIATLKAFIWPLFEFNII' A
#
# COMPACT_ATOMS: atom_id res chain seq x y z
N MET A 1 -3.09 -22.20 12.04
CA MET A 1 -3.25 -20.76 12.22
C MET A 1 -4.57 -20.52 12.95
N ASP A 2 -4.56 -19.71 14.00
CA ASP A 2 -5.80 -19.33 14.70
C ASP A 2 -6.77 -18.68 13.70
N LYS A 3 -8.06 -19.01 13.78
CA LYS A 3 -9.10 -18.43 12.90
C LYS A 3 -9.15 -16.91 13.01
N ILE A 4 -8.88 -16.37 14.20
CA ILE A 4 -8.83 -14.92 14.44
C ILE A 4 -7.63 -14.31 13.72
N LEU A 5 -6.45 -14.91 13.85
CA LEU A 5 -5.23 -14.45 13.14
C LEU A 5 -5.42 -14.52 11.62
N MET A 6 -6.08 -15.56 11.12
CA MET A 6 -6.39 -15.69 9.70
C MET A 6 -7.35 -14.58 9.23
N ALA A 7 -8.40 -14.28 9.99
CA ALA A 7 -9.33 -13.21 9.65
C ALA A 7 -8.63 -11.84 9.62
N ILE A 8 -7.78 -11.55 10.61
CA ILE A 8 -6.98 -10.32 10.65
C ILE A 8 -6.05 -10.24 9.44
N ALA A 9 -5.35 -11.33 9.11
CA ALA A 9 -4.45 -11.36 7.96
C ALA A 9 -5.19 -11.14 6.62
N ILE A 10 -6.39 -11.69 6.47
CA ILE A 10 -7.22 -11.50 5.27
C ILE A 10 -7.65 -10.03 5.16
N VAL A 11 -8.19 -9.44 6.24
CA VAL A 11 -8.61 -8.04 6.25
C VAL A 11 -7.41 -7.13 5.97
N TYR A 12 -6.26 -7.42 6.57
CA TYR A 12 -5.03 -6.68 6.31
C TYR A 12 -4.58 -6.82 4.85
N GLY A 13 -4.56 -8.04 4.30
CA GLY A 13 -4.18 -8.27 2.91
C GLY A 13 -5.09 -7.54 1.91
N ILE A 14 -6.41 -7.54 2.16
CA ILE A 14 -7.38 -6.76 1.36
C ILE A 14 -7.06 -5.27 1.48
N SER A 15 -6.78 -4.76 2.69
CA SER A 15 -6.42 -3.35 2.88
C SER A 15 -5.15 -2.99 2.11
N VAL A 16 -4.12 -3.83 2.16
CA VAL A 16 -2.87 -3.62 1.40
C VAL A 16 -3.16 -3.57 -0.10
N ALA A 17 -4.01 -4.45 -0.63
CA ALA A 17 -4.38 -4.41 -2.06
C ALA A 17 -5.05 -3.08 -2.45
N VAL A 18 -5.97 -2.58 -1.62
CA VAL A 18 -6.63 -1.27 -1.84
C VAL A 18 -5.61 -0.13 -1.79
N PHE A 19 -4.74 -0.12 -0.78
CA PHE A 19 -3.71 0.92 -0.64
C PHE A 19 -2.62 0.84 -1.71
N THR A 20 -2.32 -0.34 -2.25
CA THR A 20 -1.40 -0.50 -3.39
C THR A 20 -1.93 0.23 -4.61
N LEU A 21 -3.23 0.10 -4.92
CA LEU A 21 -3.86 0.82 -6.03
C LEU A 21 -3.84 2.34 -5.79
N TYR A 22 -4.23 2.76 -4.58
CA TYR A 22 -4.26 4.17 -4.20
C TYR A 22 -2.88 4.83 -4.30
N TYR A 23 -1.86 4.22 -3.70
CA TYR A 23 -0.51 4.79 -3.71
C TYR A 23 0.16 4.71 -5.08
N ASN A 24 -0.15 3.72 -5.91
CA ASN A 24 0.35 3.70 -7.29
C ASN A 24 -0.20 4.88 -8.08
N TRP A 25 -1.52 5.10 -7.98
CA TRP A 25 -2.17 6.26 -8.60
C TRP A 25 -1.60 7.58 -8.07
N LEU A 26 -1.45 7.71 -6.74
CA LEU A 26 -0.91 8.91 -6.11
C LEU A 26 0.55 9.16 -6.54
N PHE A 27 1.36 8.11 -6.63
CA PHE A 27 2.76 8.20 -7.07
C PHE A 27 2.85 8.66 -8.53
N ALA A 28 2.03 8.10 -9.42
CA ALA A 28 1.96 8.52 -10.81
C ALA A 28 1.48 9.96 -10.97
N LYS A 29 0.48 10.39 -10.18
CA LYS A 29 -0.02 11.77 -10.18
C LYS A 29 1.01 12.78 -9.67
N THR A 30 1.83 12.40 -8.70
CA THR A 30 2.79 13.31 -8.03
C THR A 30 4.14 13.37 -8.74
N ASN A 31 4.65 12.24 -9.21
CA ASN A 31 6.00 12.12 -9.78
C ASN A 31 5.99 11.99 -11.31
N GLY A 32 4.83 11.79 -11.91
CA GLY A 32 4.66 11.56 -13.35
C GLY A 32 4.81 10.09 -13.76
N PHE A 33 4.37 9.80 -14.98
CA PHE A 33 4.32 8.43 -15.53
C PHE A 33 5.70 7.78 -15.64
N ILE A 34 6.73 8.53 -16.05
CA ILE A 34 8.09 7.99 -16.21
C ILE A 34 8.65 7.53 -14.86
N ALA A 35 8.50 8.33 -13.80
CA ALA A 35 8.91 7.91 -12.47
C ALA A 35 8.11 6.69 -11.99
N TRP A 36 6.80 6.67 -12.25
CA TRP A 36 5.93 5.54 -11.90
C TRP A 36 6.33 4.24 -12.62
N LEU A 37 6.72 4.30 -13.90
CA LEU A 37 7.12 3.13 -14.66
C LEU A 37 8.36 2.42 -14.07
N PHE A 38 9.29 3.18 -13.50
CA PHE A 38 10.52 2.63 -12.90
C PHE A 38 10.39 2.31 -11.41
N PHE A 39 9.57 3.06 -10.67
CA PHE A 39 9.57 3.00 -9.20
C PHE A 39 8.19 2.89 -8.55
N GLY A 40 7.12 3.10 -9.31
CA GLY A 40 5.75 3.12 -8.80
C GLY A 40 5.40 1.81 -8.11
N GLU A 41 5.64 0.68 -8.78
CA GLU A 41 5.33 -0.64 -8.22
C GLU A 41 6.10 -0.91 -6.91
N ILE A 42 7.39 -0.56 -6.82
CA ILE A 42 8.19 -0.83 -5.62
C ILE A 42 7.83 0.15 -4.50
N ILE A 43 7.90 1.46 -4.76
CA ILE A 43 7.72 2.49 -3.73
C ILE A 43 6.27 2.49 -3.23
N ALA A 44 5.29 2.45 -4.14
CA ALA A 44 3.89 2.48 -3.73
C ALA A 44 3.46 1.19 -3.02
N THR A 45 3.95 0.02 -3.44
CA THR A 45 3.60 -1.24 -2.78
C THR A 45 4.25 -1.36 -1.41
N LEU A 46 5.51 -0.93 -1.24
CA LEU A 46 6.13 -0.84 0.08
C LEU A 46 5.36 0.12 0.98
N LYS A 47 4.97 1.28 0.47
CA LYS A 47 4.13 2.24 1.22
C LYS A 47 2.77 1.63 1.59
N ALA A 48 2.16 0.87 0.68
CA ALA A 48 0.91 0.17 0.94
C ALA A 48 1.05 -0.91 2.00
N PHE A 49 2.16 -1.64 2.03
CA PHE A 49 2.39 -2.70 3.01
C PHE A 49 2.44 -2.17 4.45
N ILE A 50 2.88 -0.92 4.63
CA ILE A 50 2.95 -0.23 5.92
C ILE A 50 2.01 0.99 5.98
N TRP A 51 0.93 0.98 5.20
CA TRP A 51 -0.02 2.09 5.08
C TRP A 51 -0.51 2.66 6.43
N PRO A 52 -0.77 1.86 7.49
CA PRO A 52 -1.31 2.40 8.74
C PRO A 52 -0.35 3.39 9.40
N LEU A 53 0.96 3.23 9.18
CA LEU A 53 1.95 4.15 9.74
C LEU A 53 1.77 5.57 9.21
N PHE A 54 1.38 5.70 7.94
CA PHE A 54 1.12 6.98 7.29
C PHE A 54 -0.27 7.51 7.62
N GLU A 55 -1.32 6.69 7.44
CA GLU A 55 -2.71 7.16 7.57
C GLU A 55 -3.10 7.47 9.02
N PHE A 56 -2.42 6.85 10.00
CA PHE A 56 -2.59 7.17 11.42
C PHE A 56 -1.53 8.12 11.97
N ASN A 57 -0.69 8.72 11.11
CA ASN A 57 0.36 9.66 11.52
C ASN A 57 1.27 9.12 12.62
N ILE A 58 1.67 7.85 12.51
CA ILE A 58 2.63 7.22 13.42
C ILE A 58 4.05 7.63 13.03
N ILE A 59 4.29 7.86 11.74
CA ILE A 59 5.54 8.37 11.15
C ILE A 59 5.30 9.60 10.27
#